data_AF-A0A6B1BDT5-F1
#
_entry.id   AF-A0A6B1BDT5-F1
#
_cell.length_a   1.000
_cell.length_b   1.000
_cell.length_c   1.000
_cell.angle_alpha   90.00
_cell.angle_beta   90.00
_cell.angle_gamma   90.00
#
_symmetry.space_group_name_H-M   'P 1'
#
loop_
_entity.id
_entity.type
_entity.pdbx_description
1 polymer ?
#
loop_
_entity_poly.entity_id
_entity_poly.type
_entity_poly.pdbx_seq_one_letter_code
_entity_poly.pdbx_strand_id
1 'polypeptide(L)'
;MSQAVLQVGTKDYATDVVLLKKAMSQMESLLSAYNGYALSEPTSKLGWTFFSMVFKADLQQKIEQRFADMIGQYRWGSSDEKFTKFMQEYLHARGCNVELKLDKQRM
;
A
#
# COMPACT_ATOMS: atom_id res chain seq x y z
N MET A 1 -7.95 6.88 14.63
CA MET A 1 -7.72 6.70 13.17
C MET A 1 -7.57 5.22 12.93
N SER A 2 -8.33 4.66 11.99
CA SER A 2 -8.27 3.25 11.62
C SER A 2 -7.02 2.95 10.81
N GLN A 3 -6.42 1.77 11.04
CA GLN A 3 -5.30 1.27 10.25
C GLN A 3 -5.76 0.94 8.83
N ALA A 4 -5.08 1.46 7.82
CA ALA A 4 -5.36 1.12 6.43
C ALA A 4 -5.03 -0.35 6.18
N VAL A 5 -5.98 -1.06 5.56
CA VAL A 5 -5.78 -2.41 5.04
C VAL A 5 -6.06 -2.37 3.55
N LEU A 6 -5.05 -2.69 2.75
CA LEU A 6 -5.15 -2.70 1.29
C LEU A 6 -5.05 -4.13 0.78
N GLN A 7 -5.98 -4.56 -0.05
CA GLN A 7 -5.81 -5.77 -0.84
C GLN A 7 -4.87 -5.45 -2.01
N VAL A 8 -3.86 -6.28 -2.18
CA VAL A 8 -2.89 -6.26 -3.27
C VAL A 8 -3.22 -7.41 -4.21
N GLY A 9 -3.38 -7.12 -5.50
CA GLY A 9 -3.50 -8.10 -6.58
C GLY A 9 -2.33 -8.01 -7.55
N THR A 10 -1.77 -9.15 -7.97
CA THR A 10 -0.71 -9.21 -8.99
C THR A 10 -0.84 -10.45 -9.86
N LYS A 11 -0.31 -10.39 -11.08
CA LYS A 11 -0.11 -11.55 -11.97
C LYS A 11 1.29 -12.16 -11.86
N ASP A 12 2.25 -11.48 -11.25
CA ASP A 12 3.63 -11.94 -11.05
C ASP A 12 4.06 -11.74 -9.59
N TYR A 13 3.54 -12.61 -8.72
CA TYR A 13 3.81 -12.53 -7.28
C TYR A 13 5.29 -12.61 -6.94
N ALA A 14 6.06 -13.45 -7.63
CA ALA A 14 7.46 -13.69 -7.34
C ALA A 14 8.29 -12.40 -7.51
N THR A 15 8.05 -11.64 -8.58
CA THR A 15 8.72 -10.37 -8.83
C THR A 15 8.15 -9.25 -7.97
N ASP A 16 6.82 -9.07 -7.98
CA ASP A 16 6.18 -7.90 -7.38
C ASP A 16 6.30 -7.88 -5.87
N VAL A 17 6.28 -9.03 -5.18
CA VAL A 17 6.43 -9.05 -3.71
C VAL A 17 7.80 -8.54 -3.27
N VAL A 18 8.86 -8.80 -4.05
CA VAL A 18 10.22 -8.33 -3.78
C VAL A 18 10.30 -6.82 -4.01
N LEU A 19 9.74 -6.33 -5.11
CA LEU A 19 9.71 -4.91 -5.43
C LEU A 19 8.88 -4.11 -4.41
N LEU A 20 7.71 -4.65 -4.01
CA LEU A 20 6.87 -4.07 -2.97
C LEU A 20 7.62 -3.97 -1.65
N LYS A 21 8.24 -5.06 -1.18
CA LYS A 21 8.99 -5.05 0.08
C LYS A 21 10.15 -4.06 0.06
N LYS A 22 10.87 -3.97 -1.06
CA LYS A 22 11.95 -3.00 -1.27
C LYS A 22 11.42 -1.56 -1.23
N ALA A 23 10.32 -1.29 -1.93
CA ALA A 23 9.67 0.02 -1.96
C ALA A 23 9.22 0.44 -0.55
N MET A 24 8.57 -0.46 0.18
CA MET A 24 8.12 -0.19 1.54
C MET A 24 9.30 0.01 2.50
N SER A 25 10.38 -0.77 2.39
CA SER A 25 11.59 -0.55 3.20
C SER A 25 12.23 0.83 2.96
N GLN A 26 12.21 1.32 1.72
CA GLN A 26 12.65 2.69 1.41
C GLN A 26 11.72 3.73 2.03
N MET A 27 10.41 3.50 2.02
CA MET A 27 9.43 4.38 2.67
C MET A 27 9.63 4.43 4.18
N GLU A 28 9.79 3.27 4.84
CA GLU A 28 10.07 3.19 6.28
C GLU A 28 11.37 3.92 6.64
N SER A 29 12.41 3.78 5.83
CA SER A 29 13.70 4.47 6.03
C SER A 29 13.55 5.99 5.88
N LEU A 30 12.82 6.44 4.85
CA LEU A 30 12.54 7.86 4.63
C LEU A 30 11.78 8.50 5.80
N LEU A 31 10.89 7.74 6.44
CA LEU A 31 10.00 8.22 7.49
C LEU A 31 10.48 7.86 8.91
N SER A 32 11.60 7.15 9.04
CA SER A 32 12.07 6.58 10.31
C SER A 32 10.95 5.84 11.05
N ALA A 33 10.23 4.98 10.32
CA ALA A 33 9.02 4.29 10.77
C ALA A 33 9.08 2.79 10.42
N TYR A 34 10.04 2.09 11.02
CA TYR A 34 10.37 0.70 10.70
C TYR A 34 9.33 -0.30 11.23
N ASN A 35 9.23 -1.46 10.56
CA ASN A 35 8.24 -2.49 10.84
C ASN A 35 6.81 -1.92 10.82
N GLY A 36 6.56 -0.96 9.94
CA GLY A 36 5.34 -0.17 9.85
C GLY A 36 4.25 -0.81 9.02
N TYR A 37 4.50 -1.96 8.38
CA TYR A 37 3.48 -2.72 7.65
C TYR A 37 3.66 -4.23 7.83
N ALA A 38 2.62 -4.99 7.48
CA ALA A 38 2.62 -6.45 7.42
C ALA A 38 1.90 -6.93 6.16
N LEU A 39 2.33 -8.08 5.63
CA LEU A 39 1.69 -8.75 4.50
C LEU A 39 1.03 -10.05 4.98
N SER A 40 -0.18 -10.34 4.50
CA SER A 40 -0.82 -11.64 4.73
C SER A 40 -0.19 -12.73 3.85
N GLU A 41 -0.58 -13.98 4.11
CA GLU A 41 -0.31 -15.07 3.17
C GLU A 41 -1.01 -14.82 1.82
N PRO A 42 -0.36 -15.16 0.70
CA PRO A 42 -0.94 -15.01 -0.62
C PRO A 42 -1.95 -16.11 -0.94
N THR A 43 -3.01 -15.75 -1.66
CA THR A 43 -3.98 -16.68 -2.24
C THR A 43 -4.04 -16.49 -3.75
N SER A 44 -3.82 -17.56 -4.52
CA SER A 44 -3.84 -17.51 -5.98
C SER A 44 -5.18 -17.99 -6.54
N LYS A 45 -5.74 -17.24 -7.49
CA LYS A 45 -6.99 -17.55 -8.19
C LYS A 45 -6.95 -17.02 -9.62
N LEU A 46 -7.18 -17.89 -10.60
CA LEU A 46 -7.32 -17.54 -12.03
C LEU A 46 -6.18 -16.67 -12.58
N GLY A 47 -4.93 -17.07 -12.35
CA GLY A 47 -3.75 -16.34 -12.84
C GLY A 47 -3.43 -15.05 -12.10
N TRP A 48 -4.17 -14.74 -11.03
CA TRP A 48 -3.87 -13.67 -10.11
C TRP A 48 -3.47 -14.22 -8.74
N THR A 49 -2.71 -13.45 -8.01
CA THR A 49 -2.39 -13.67 -6.59
C THR A 49 -2.82 -12.45 -5.80
N PHE A 50 -3.51 -12.71 -4.69
CA PHE A 50 -4.07 -11.69 -3.80
C PHE A 50 -3.51 -11.86 -2.39
N PHE A 51 -3.20 -10.76 -1.72
CA PHE A 51 -2.79 -10.71 -0.31
C PHE A 51 -3.14 -9.34 0.27
N SER A 52 -3.24 -9.23 1.59
CA SER A 52 -3.50 -7.96 2.26
C SER A 52 -2.20 -7.32 2.76
N MET A 53 -2.11 -6.01 2.65
CA MET A 53 -1.06 -5.16 3.23
C MET A 53 -1.70 -4.30 4.32
N VAL A 54 -1.32 -4.55 5.57
CA VAL A 54 -1.81 -3.83 6.75
C VAL A 54 -0.79 -2.79 7.15
N PHE A 55 -1.21 -1.54 7.29
CA PHE A 55 -0.37 -0.45 7.78
C PHE A 55 -0.55 -0.25 9.28
N LYS A 56 0.56 -0.12 10.00
CA LYS A 56 0.51 0.38 11.38
C LYS A 56 0.23 1.87 11.35
N ALA A 57 -0.50 2.34 12.36
CA ALA A 57 -0.95 3.73 12.46
C ALA A 57 0.19 4.75 12.35
N ASP A 58 1.35 4.49 12.99
CA ASP A 58 2.51 5.39 12.92
C ASP A 58 3.04 5.58 11.49
N LEU A 59 3.23 4.49 10.74
CA LEU A 59 3.70 4.58 9.35
C LEU A 59 2.67 5.28 8.48
N GLN A 60 1.39 4.90 8.58
CA GLN A 60 0.32 5.53 7.80
C GLN A 60 0.27 7.04 8.05
N GLN A 61 0.26 7.45 9.32
CA GLN A 61 0.20 8.86 9.69
C GLN A 61 1.41 9.64 9.15
N LYS A 62 2.62 9.06 9.24
CA LYS A 62 3.83 9.70 8.71
C LYS A 62 3.81 9.80 7.18
N ILE A 63 3.25 8.82 6.47
CA ILE A 63 3.04 8.91 5.02
C ILE A 63 2.07 10.05 4.72
N GLU A 64 0.89 10.04 5.35
CA GLU A 64 -0.16 11.05 5.13
C GLU A 64 0.36 12.48 5.41
N GLN A 65 1.16 12.66 6.46
CA GLN A 65 1.77 13.95 6.79
C GLN A 65 2.87 14.34 5.80
N ARG A 66 3.79 13.43 5.48
CA ARG A 66 4.94 13.72 4.61
C ARG A 66 4.50 14.02 3.18
N PHE A 67 3.44 13.36 2.72
CA PHE A 67 2.95 13.43 1.36
C PHE A 67 1.58 14.11 1.27
N ALA A 68 1.21 14.92 2.27
CA ALA A 68 -0.08 15.60 2.34
C ALA A 68 -0.40 16.38 1.06
N ASP A 69 0.59 17.10 0.52
CA ASP A 69 0.42 17.87 -0.72
C ASP A 69 0.15 16.97 -1.92
N MET A 70 0.81 15.82 -2.03
CA MET A 70 0.60 14.87 -3.13
C MET A 70 -0.74 14.17 -3.02
N ILE A 71 -1.11 13.71 -1.82
CA ILE A 71 -2.41 13.08 -1.54
C ILE A 71 -3.55 14.09 -1.73
N GLY A 72 -3.32 15.35 -1.37
CA GLY A 72 -4.27 16.46 -1.51
C GLY A 72 -4.60 16.81 -2.96
N GLN A 73 -3.75 16.46 -3.93
CA GLN A 73 -4.02 16.69 -5.36
C GLN A 73 -5.16 15.82 -5.90
N TYR A 74 -5.49 14.70 -5.24
CA TYR A 74 -6.63 13.89 -5.62
C TYR A 74 -7.94 14.63 -5.26
N ARG A 75 -8.66 15.08 -6.28
CA ARG A 75 -9.88 15.89 -6.12
C ARG A 75 -11.05 15.14 -5.47
N TRP A 76 -11.21 13.86 -5.80
CA TRP A 76 -12.35 13.04 -5.40
C TRP A 76 -11.93 11.85 -4.56
N GLY A 77 -12.87 11.30 -3.81
CA GLY A 77 -12.70 10.11 -2.97
C GLY A 77 -12.48 10.42 -1.48
N SER A 78 -12.69 9.40 -0.65
CA SER A 78 -12.42 9.46 0.79
C SER A 78 -10.92 9.58 1.08
N SER A 79 -10.55 9.90 2.33
CA SER A 79 -9.14 9.93 2.75
C SER A 79 -8.43 8.60 2.43
N ASP A 80 -9.09 7.49 2.73
CA ASP A 80 -8.56 6.14 2.50
C ASP A 80 -8.42 5.82 0.99
N GLU A 81 -9.35 6.30 0.16
CA GLU A 81 -9.27 6.13 -1.30
C GLU A 81 -8.11 6.93 -1.89
N LYS A 82 -7.90 8.16 -1.42
CA LYS A 82 -6.77 8.99 -1.82
C LYS A 82 -5.44 8.39 -1.37
N PHE A 83 -5.37 7.88 -0.15
CA PHE A 83 -4.19 7.16 0.36
C PHE A 83 -3.90 5.91 -0.48
N THR A 84 -4.93 5.12 -0.79
CA THR A 84 -4.80 3.92 -1.64
C THR A 84 -4.25 4.28 -3.01
N LYS A 85 -4.77 5.34 -3.63
CA LYS A 85 -4.31 5.82 -4.93
C LYS A 85 -2.86 6.33 -4.89
N PHE A 86 -2.49 7.05 -3.83
CA PHE A 86 -1.10 7.44 -3.60
C PHE A 86 -0.18 6.22 -3.54
N MET A 87 -0.55 5.21 -2.74
CA MET A 87 0.26 3.99 -2.61
C MET A 87 0.36 3.20 -3.91
N GLN A 88 -0.72 3.17 -4.70
CA GLN A 88 -0.74 2.57 -6.03
C GLN A 88 0.31 3.24 -6.94
N GLU A 89 0.26 4.57 -7.06
CA GLU A 89 1.19 5.34 -7.89
C GLU A 89 2.63 5.25 -7.36
N TYR A 90 2.81 5.26 -6.04
CA TYR A 90 4.12 5.10 -5.39
C TYR A 90 4.80 3.76 -5.72
N LEU A 91 4.03 2.67 -5.72
CA LEU A 91 4.52 1.33 -6.03
C LEU A 91 4.77 1.18 -7.54
N HIS A 92 3.88 1.69 -8.38
CA HIS A 92 4.03 1.70 -9.84
C HIS A 92 5.28 2.46 -10.29
N ALA A 93 5.55 3.62 -9.68
CA ALA A 93 6.77 4.40 -9.93
C ALA A 93 8.07 3.65 -9.56
N ARG A 94 7.97 2.55 -8.81
CA ARG A 94 9.10 1.65 -8.45
C ARG A 94 9.11 0.35 -9.23
N GLY A 95 8.29 0.25 -10.28
CA GLY A 95 8.20 -0.91 -11.16
C GLY A 95 7.38 -2.07 -10.59
N CYS A 96 6.69 -1.88 -9.46
CA CYS A 96 5.81 -2.90 -8.89
C CYS A 96 4.45 -2.86 -9.60
N ASN A 97 4.11 -3.90 -10.35
CA ASN A 97 2.91 -3.94 -11.21
C ASN A 97 1.72 -4.58 -10.49
N VAL A 98 1.34 -3.98 -9.36
CA VAL A 98 0.23 -4.44 -8.51
C VAL A 98 -1.03 -3.62 -8.70
N GLU A 99 -2.18 -4.18 -8.34
CA GLU A 99 -3.46 -3.50 -8.21
C GLU A 99 -3.85 -3.41 -6.74
N LEU A 100 -4.04 -2.20 -6.22
CA LEU A 100 -4.47 -1.95 -4.86
C LEU A 100 -5.97 -1.66 -4.78
N LYS A 101 -6.61 -2.23 -3.76
CA LYS A 101 -7.99 -1.91 -3.38
C LYS A 101 -8.09 -1.72 -1.89
N LEU A 102 -8.97 -0.83 -1.46
CA LEU A 102 -9.36 -0.76 -0.06
C LEU A 102 -9.99 -2.09 0.36
N ASP A 103 -9.41 -2.72 1.36
CA ASP A 103 -9.98 -3.92 1.95
C ASP A 103 -11.08 -3.49 2.93
N LYS A 104 -12.33 -3.52 2.45
CA LYS A 104 -13.50 -3.13 3.25
C LYS A 104 -13.92 -4.22 4.26
N GLN A 105 -13.13 -5.27 4.46
CA GLN A 105 -13.40 -6.29 5.48
C GLN A 105 -13.08 -5.77 6.90
N ARG A 106 -13.86 -4.78 7.35
CA ARG A 106 -14.22 -4.42 8.75
C ARG A 106 -14.77 -2.99 8.73
N MET A 107 -16.04 -2.86 8.40
CA MET A 107 -16.92 -1.84 8.99
C MET A 107 -17.85 -2.57 9.95
#